data_AF-A0A6G2K2V6-F1
#
_entry.id   AF-A0A6G2K2V6-F1
#
_cell.length_a   1.000
_cell.length_b   1.000
_cell.length_c   1.000
_cell.angle_alpha   90.00
_cell.angle_beta   90.00
_cell.angle_gamma   90.00
#
_symmetry.space_group_name_H-M   'P 1'
#
loop_
_entity.id
_entity.type
_entity.pdbx_description
1 polymer ?
#
loop_
_entity_poly.entity_id
_entity_poly.type
_entity_poly.pdbx_seq_one_letter_code
_entity_poly.pdbx_strand_id
1 'polypeptide(L)'
;MATRITATGKSAPPAAASGDSLVLSVPEQRVLAALSKRPLGLYPVASVALAADVSPSEAAVALDYLLEEGLVACEDETVPSRPVRRESVWTLATSAWWRVPEVLRRTQLPAVPAGPMPQELPERFRHLFWWGDTCLYRLPRDAALVAEQILMSGDVTSWGWALQTLPSAALKRVAKTPHLPEDRCLMIRDALTSRTGGTG
;
A
#
# COMPACT_ATOMS: atom_id res chain seq x y z
N MET A 1 -45.16 -23.83 27.37
CA MET A 1 -44.24 -22.69 27.10
C MET A 1 -43.74 -22.84 25.68
N ALA A 2 -44.23 -21.98 24.79
CA ALA A 2 -43.96 -22.03 23.36
C ALA A 2 -43.06 -20.84 23.00
N THR A 3 -41.90 -21.11 22.39
CA THR A 3 -41.11 -20.07 21.74
C THR A 3 -40.83 -20.53 20.30
N ARG A 4 -41.51 -19.87 19.36
CA ARG A 4 -41.33 -19.99 17.91
C ARG A 4 -39.93 -19.51 17.53
N ILE A 5 -39.22 -20.29 16.72
CA ILE A 5 -38.06 -19.84 15.95
C ILE A 5 -38.59 -19.39 14.60
N THR A 6 -38.63 -18.08 14.37
CA THR A 6 -39.04 -17.48 13.09
C THR A 6 -37.88 -17.46 12.10
N ALA A 7 -38.12 -18.09 10.95
CA ALA A 7 -37.70 -17.71 9.60
C ALA A 7 -36.26 -17.22 9.39
N THR A 8 -35.40 -18.15 8.95
CA THR A 8 -34.20 -17.84 8.17
C THR A 8 -34.65 -17.30 6.81
N GLY A 9 -34.76 -15.98 6.70
CA GLY A 9 -34.87 -15.29 5.42
C GLY A 9 -33.59 -15.53 4.62
N LYS A 10 -33.67 -16.44 3.65
CA LYS A 10 -32.69 -16.58 2.57
C LYS A 10 -32.70 -15.28 1.78
N SER A 11 -31.84 -14.33 2.16
CA SER A 11 -31.64 -13.10 1.43
C SER A 11 -31.07 -13.47 0.07
N ALA A 12 -31.92 -13.42 -0.95
CA ALA A 12 -31.51 -13.51 -2.34
C ALA A 12 -30.52 -12.37 -2.62
N PRO A 13 -29.44 -12.60 -3.38
CA PRO A 13 -28.61 -11.50 -3.84
C PRO A 13 -29.52 -10.52 -4.61
N PRO A 14 -29.46 -9.20 -4.33
CA PRO A 14 -30.20 -8.24 -5.12
C PRO A 14 -29.79 -8.44 -6.58
N ALA A 15 -30.81 -8.63 -7.41
CA ALA A 15 -30.71 -8.77 -8.85
C ALA A 15 -29.71 -7.75 -9.39
N ALA A 16 -28.81 -8.23 -10.25
CA ALA A 16 -27.83 -7.44 -10.98
C ALA A 16 -28.46 -6.12 -11.44
N ALA A 17 -28.19 -5.05 -10.69
CA ALA A 17 -28.53 -3.72 -11.11
C ALA A 17 -27.69 -3.44 -12.35
N SER A 18 -28.42 -3.18 -13.43
CA SER A 18 -28.00 -2.69 -14.73
C SER A 18 -26.68 -1.94 -14.71
N GLY A 19 -25.83 -2.24 -15.68
CA GLY A 19 -24.54 -1.62 -15.92
C GLY A 19 -24.62 -0.11 -16.17
N ASP A 20 -24.75 0.67 -15.09
CA ASP A 20 -24.22 2.02 -15.07
C ASP A 20 -22.70 1.89 -15.11
N SER A 21 -22.16 2.14 -16.30
CA SER A 21 -20.73 2.35 -16.46
C SER A 21 -20.37 3.52 -15.56
N LEU A 22 -19.66 3.23 -14.48
CA LEU A 22 -19.23 4.20 -13.49
C LEU A 22 -18.32 5.23 -14.21
N VAL A 23 -18.87 6.38 -14.60
CA VAL A 23 -18.12 7.42 -15.31
C VAL A 23 -17.38 8.25 -14.27
N LEU A 24 -16.17 7.82 -13.94
CA LEU A 24 -15.31 8.51 -12.98
C LEU A 24 -14.33 9.45 -13.68
N SER A 25 -14.09 10.62 -13.10
CA SER A 25 -13.04 11.52 -13.52
C SER A 25 -11.65 10.95 -13.23
N VAL A 26 -10.60 11.47 -13.89
CA VAL A 26 -9.22 10.98 -13.68
C VAL A 26 -8.78 11.07 -12.21
N PRO A 27 -9.05 12.16 -11.47
CA PRO A 27 -8.76 12.22 -10.04
C PRO A 27 -9.49 11.15 -9.21
N GLU A 28 -10.78 10.91 -9.45
CA GLU A 28 -11.57 9.90 -8.74
C GLU A 28 -11.01 8.49 -8.96
N GLN A 29 -10.68 8.18 -10.21
CA GLN A 29 -10.06 6.90 -10.57
C GLN A 29 -8.72 6.70 -9.81
N ARG A 30 -7.88 7.74 -9.77
CA ARG A 30 -6.59 7.72 -9.06
C ARG A 30 -6.76 7.57 -7.55
N VAL A 31 -7.72 8.28 -6.95
CA VAL A 31 -8.05 8.16 -5.52
C VAL A 31 -8.53 6.74 -5.18
N LEU A 32 -9.44 6.17 -5.97
CA LEU A 32 -9.86 4.78 -5.80
C LEU A 32 -8.69 3.80 -5.95
N ALA A 33 -7.83 4.01 -6.95
CA ALA A 33 -6.63 3.20 -7.12
C ALA A 33 -5.68 3.29 -5.92
N ALA A 34 -5.50 4.48 -5.35
CA ALA A 34 -4.65 4.70 -4.20
C ALA A 34 -5.16 3.99 -2.93
N LEU A 35 -6.48 4.03 -2.70
CA LEU A 35 -7.15 3.34 -1.60
C LEU A 35 -7.18 1.82 -1.80
N SER A 36 -7.32 1.33 -3.03
CA SER A 36 -7.38 -0.11 -3.31
C SER A 36 -6.09 -0.85 -2.94
N LYS A 37 -4.96 -0.13 -3.01
CA LYS A 37 -3.64 -0.66 -2.63
C LYS A 37 -3.38 -0.57 -1.12
N ARG A 38 -4.29 0.01 -0.33
CA ARG A 38 -4.12 0.31 1.10
C ARG A 38 -5.41 -0.02 1.85
N PRO A 39 -5.63 -1.30 2.20
CA PRO A 39 -6.89 -1.76 2.79
C PRO A 39 -7.16 -1.18 4.19
N LEU A 40 -6.12 -0.70 4.89
CA LEU A 40 -6.25 0.01 6.17
C LEU A 40 -6.65 1.48 6.01
N GLY A 41 -6.86 1.94 4.78
CA GLY A 41 -7.20 3.33 4.48
C GLY A 41 -6.01 4.28 4.50
N LEU A 42 -6.32 5.55 4.27
CA LEU A 42 -5.37 6.64 4.23
C LEU A 42 -5.90 7.83 5.03
N TYR A 43 -4.99 8.45 5.77
CA TYR A 43 -5.21 9.69 6.50
C TYR A 43 -3.93 10.55 6.49
N PRO A 44 -4.03 11.88 6.57
CA PRO A 44 -5.22 12.69 6.27
C PRO A 44 -5.47 12.74 4.74
N VAL A 45 -6.40 13.58 4.27
CA VAL A 45 -6.67 13.82 2.83
C VAL A 45 -5.38 14.11 2.04
N ALA A 46 -4.41 14.80 2.63
CA ALA A 46 -3.12 15.06 1.99
C ALA A 46 -2.33 13.78 1.66
N SER A 47 -2.43 12.74 2.50
CA SER A 47 -1.84 11.42 2.22
C SER A 47 -2.55 10.72 1.07
N VAL A 48 -3.87 10.89 0.95
CA VAL A 48 -4.64 10.39 -0.20
C VAL A 48 -4.19 11.10 -1.47
N ALA A 49 -4.12 12.43 -1.45
CA ALA A 49 -3.67 13.24 -2.58
C ALA A 49 -2.28 12.84 -3.07
N LEU A 50 -1.34 12.69 -2.14
CA LEU A 50 0.02 12.25 -2.44
C LEU A 50 0.07 10.82 -3.01
N ALA A 51 -0.73 9.92 -2.45
CA ALA A 51 -0.80 8.54 -2.93
C ALA A 51 -1.48 8.40 -4.31
N ALA A 52 -2.39 9.31 -4.63
CA ALA A 52 -3.12 9.38 -5.89
C ALA A 52 -2.44 10.27 -6.95
N ASP A 53 -1.41 11.03 -6.58
CA ASP A 53 -0.76 12.05 -7.42
C ASP A 53 -1.78 13.03 -8.00
N VAL A 54 -2.51 13.68 -7.10
CA VAL A 54 -3.45 14.76 -7.40
C VAL A 54 -3.27 15.87 -6.38
N SER A 55 -3.78 17.06 -6.67
CA SER A 55 -3.75 18.14 -5.69
C SER A 55 -4.64 17.81 -4.47
N PRO A 56 -4.35 18.37 -3.28
CA PRO A 56 -5.19 18.16 -2.10
C PRO A 56 -6.65 18.58 -2.29
N SER A 57 -6.90 19.63 -3.09
CA SER A 57 -8.25 20.07 -3.45
C SER A 57 -8.98 19.07 -4.36
N GLU A 58 -8.29 18.52 -5.36
CA GLU A 58 -8.88 17.49 -6.24
C GLU A 58 -9.15 16.21 -5.46
N ALA A 59 -8.25 15.83 -4.54
CA ALA A 59 -8.47 14.68 -3.66
C ALA A 59 -9.70 14.87 -2.77
N ALA A 60 -9.88 16.06 -2.18
CA ALA A 60 -11.06 16.35 -1.36
C ALA A 60 -12.35 16.24 -2.17
N VAL A 61 -12.42 16.91 -3.33
CA VAL A 61 -13.59 16.86 -4.22
C VAL A 61 -13.89 15.43 -4.69
N ALA A 62 -12.84 14.68 -5.05
CA ALA A 62 -13.00 13.29 -5.47
C ALA A 62 -13.48 12.39 -4.31
N LEU A 63 -12.97 12.57 -3.09
CA LEU A 63 -13.40 11.81 -1.92
C LEU A 63 -14.85 12.08 -1.57
N ASP A 64 -15.30 13.34 -1.64
CA ASP A 64 -16.69 13.71 -1.41
C ASP A 64 -17.62 13.01 -2.43
N TYR A 65 -17.30 13.09 -3.72
CA TYR A 65 -18.07 12.42 -4.76
C TYR A 65 -18.09 10.90 -4.59
N LEU A 66 -16.94 10.29 -4.31
CA LEU A 66 -16.83 8.84 -4.11
C LEU A 66 -17.56 8.37 -2.85
N LEU A 67 -17.69 9.23 -1.83
CA LEU A 67 -18.43 8.95 -0.61
C LEU A 67 -19.93 8.97 -0.89
N GLU A 68 -20.41 9.95 -1.67
CA GLU A 68 -21.80 10.04 -2.14
C GLU A 68 -22.19 8.82 -3.00
N GLU A 69 -21.28 8.35 -3.87
CA GLU A 69 -21.46 7.14 -4.69
C GLU A 69 -21.33 5.83 -3.89
N GLY A 70 -20.99 5.90 -2.60
CA GLY A 70 -20.82 4.75 -1.72
C GLY A 70 -19.64 3.84 -2.10
N LEU A 71 -18.62 4.40 -2.77
CA LEU A 71 -17.41 3.69 -3.21
C LEU A 71 -16.26 3.79 -2.20
N VAL A 72 -16.26 4.85 -1.39
CA VAL A 72 -15.37 5.02 -0.25
C VAL A 72 -16.17 5.22 1.02
N ALA A 73 -15.54 4.93 2.16
CA ALA A 73 -16.08 5.21 3.48
C ALA A 73 -15.12 6.16 4.22
N CYS A 74 -15.68 6.98 5.09
CA CYS A 74 -14.96 7.91 5.94
C CYS A 74 -15.34 7.64 7.39
N GLU A 75 -14.36 7.29 8.22
CA GLU A 75 -14.55 7.03 9.64
C GLU A 75 -13.58 7.90 10.44
N ASP A 76 -14.07 8.52 11.51
CA ASP A 76 -13.22 9.25 12.45
C ASP A 76 -12.53 8.26 13.39
N GLU A 77 -11.23 8.04 13.17
CA GLU A 77 -10.44 7.10 13.95
C GLU A 77 -9.43 7.83 14.86
N THR A 78 -9.17 7.24 16.02
CA THR A 78 -8.10 7.72 16.89
C THR A 78 -6.78 7.14 16.40
N VAL A 79 -6.02 7.93 15.67
CA VAL A 79 -4.77 7.51 15.08
C VAL A 79 -3.64 7.61 16.11
N PRO A 80 -2.85 6.55 16.31
CA PRO A 80 -1.67 6.58 17.17
C PRO A 80 -0.54 7.41 16.52
N SER A 81 -0.68 8.73 16.60
CA SER A 81 0.37 9.71 16.31
C SER A 81 0.93 10.28 17.62
N ARG A 82 2.06 10.99 17.58
CA ARG A 82 2.57 11.78 18.71
C ARG A 82 2.40 13.27 18.39
N PRO A 83 1.46 14.00 19.01
CA PRO A 83 0.41 13.58 19.95
C PRO A 83 -0.71 12.79 19.27
N VAL A 84 -1.48 12.00 20.02
CA VAL A 84 -2.63 11.22 19.51
C VAL A 84 -3.69 12.19 18.98
N ARG A 85 -4.22 11.91 17.79
CA ARG A 85 -5.20 12.77 17.09
C ARG A 85 -6.39 11.95 16.60
N ARG A 86 -7.55 12.59 16.54
CA ARG A 86 -8.69 12.09 15.77
C ARG A 86 -8.53 12.58 14.34
N GLU A 87 -8.50 11.66 13.40
CA GLU A 87 -8.33 11.94 11.97
C GLU A 87 -9.38 11.17 11.19
N SER A 88 -9.86 11.76 10.10
CA SER A 88 -10.78 11.09 9.19
C SER A 88 -9.99 10.12 8.29
N VAL A 89 -10.24 8.84 8.48
CA VAL A 89 -9.61 7.74 7.72
C VAL A 89 -10.50 7.37 6.56
N TRP A 90 -9.95 7.46 5.36
CA TRP A 90 -10.65 7.13 4.12
C TRP A 90 -10.32 5.71 3.70
N THR A 91 -11.34 4.88 3.51
CA THR A 91 -11.20 3.48 3.11
C THR A 91 -12.08 3.17 1.90
N LEU A 92 -11.82 2.04 1.25
CA LEU A 92 -12.67 1.56 0.16
C LEU A 92 -13.92 0.89 0.75
N ALA A 93 -15.10 1.28 0.27
CA ALA A 93 -16.35 0.69 0.75
C ALA A 93 -16.49 -0.74 0.24
N THR A 94 -16.65 -1.71 1.14
CA THR A 94 -16.80 -3.13 0.78
C THR A 94 -18.13 -3.41 0.08
N SER A 95 -19.14 -2.56 0.26
CA SER A 95 -20.49 -2.72 -0.32
C SER A 95 -20.53 -2.55 -1.85
N ALA A 96 -19.63 -1.75 -2.42
CA ALA A 96 -19.64 -1.40 -3.85
C ALA A 96 -18.42 -1.94 -4.63
N TRP A 97 -17.65 -2.84 -4.03
CA TRP A 97 -16.36 -3.33 -4.58
C TRP A 97 -16.47 -3.94 -5.98
N TRP A 98 -17.63 -4.48 -6.35
CA TRP A 98 -17.88 -5.12 -7.65
C TRP A 98 -17.96 -4.12 -8.82
N ARG A 99 -18.20 -2.82 -8.55
CA ARG A 99 -18.27 -1.75 -9.58
C ARG A 99 -16.90 -1.20 -9.97
N VAL A 100 -15.90 -1.45 -9.13
CA VAL A 100 -14.57 -0.83 -9.14
C VAL A 100 -13.48 -1.59 -9.96
N PRO A 101 -13.51 -2.92 -10.21
CA PRO A 101 -12.35 -3.65 -10.74
C PRO A 101 -11.90 -3.20 -12.12
N GLU A 102 -12.84 -2.87 -13.01
CA GLU A 102 -12.52 -2.48 -14.39
C GLU A 102 -11.87 -1.10 -14.47
N VAL A 103 -12.27 -0.19 -13.57
CA VAL A 103 -11.65 1.13 -13.43
C VAL A 103 -10.22 0.96 -12.91
N LEU A 104 -10.05 0.23 -11.80
CA LEU A 104 -8.74 0.02 -11.18
C LEU A 104 -7.71 -0.61 -12.12
N ARG A 105 -8.15 -1.54 -12.97
CA ARG A 105 -7.26 -2.21 -13.93
C ARG A 105 -6.71 -1.24 -14.98
N ARG A 106 -7.47 -0.20 -15.32
CA ARG A 106 -7.09 0.82 -16.32
C ARG A 106 -6.34 1.99 -15.70
N THR A 107 -6.49 2.23 -14.40
CA THR A 107 -5.83 3.33 -13.70
C THR A 107 -4.39 2.99 -13.35
N GLN A 108 -3.44 3.67 -14.00
CA GLN A 108 -2.05 3.68 -13.56
C GLN A 108 -1.83 4.83 -12.59
N LEU A 109 -1.43 4.50 -11.36
CA LEU A 109 -0.84 5.47 -10.45
C LEU A 109 0.59 5.74 -10.92
N PRO A 110 1.03 7.00 -10.93
CA PRO A 110 2.41 7.30 -11.24
C PRO A 110 3.32 6.62 -10.22
N ALA A 111 4.42 6.07 -10.72
CA ALA A 111 5.43 5.52 -9.85
C ALA A 111 5.94 6.66 -8.97
N VAL A 112 5.84 6.50 -7.64
CA VAL A 112 6.48 7.44 -6.72
C VAL A 112 7.98 7.41 -7.06
N PRO A 113 8.58 8.55 -7.46
CA PRO A 113 9.98 8.57 -7.80
C PRO A 113 10.77 8.07 -6.60
N ALA A 114 11.65 7.08 -6.82
CA ALA A 114 12.49 6.56 -5.76
C ALA A 114 13.29 7.73 -5.18
N GLY A 115 13.01 8.08 -3.92
CA GLY A 115 13.75 9.12 -3.23
C GLY A 115 15.25 8.77 -3.20
N PRO A 116 16.13 9.77 -2.95
CA PRO A 116 17.55 9.51 -2.82
C PRO A 116 17.76 8.42 -1.75
N MET A 117 18.66 7.49 -2.05
CA MET A 117 18.98 6.42 -1.11
C MET A 117 19.47 7.05 0.21
N PRO A 118 18.90 6.67 1.36
CA PRO A 118 19.30 7.22 2.64
C PRO A 118 20.75 6.83 2.95
N GLN A 119 21.47 7.67 3.71
CA GLN A 119 22.83 7.38 4.16
C GLN A 119 22.88 6.44 5.38
N GLU A 120 21.77 6.36 6.10
CA GLU A 120 21.64 5.59 7.33
C GLU A 120 20.46 4.62 7.25
N LEU A 121 20.48 3.61 8.12
CA LEU A 121 19.34 2.73 8.32
C LEU A 121 18.16 3.53 8.93
N PRO A 122 16.97 3.53 8.31
CA PRO A 122 15.80 4.20 8.87
C PRO A 122 15.48 3.71 10.28
N GLU A 123 15.14 4.64 11.18
CA GLU A 123 14.89 4.35 12.59
C GLU A 123 13.85 3.25 12.79
N ARG A 124 12.78 3.26 11.98
CA ARG A 124 11.72 2.24 12.00
C ARG A 124 12.23 0.80 11.79
N PHE A 125 13.38 0.59 11.17
CA PHE A 125 13.94 -0.75 10.93
C PHE A 125 15.05 -1.13 11.92
N ARG A 126 15.48 -0.22 12.81
CA ARG A 126 16.58 -0.50 13.77
C ARG A 126 16.28 -1.69 14.68
N HIS A 127 15.00 -1.94 14.99
CA HIS A 127 14.58 -3.09 15.79
C HIS A 127 14.93 -4.45 15.13
N LEU A 128 15.10 -4.52 13.81
CA LEU A 128 15.51 -5.73 13.10
C LEU A 128 16.99 -6.09 13.33
N PHE A 129 17.76 -5.18 13.91
CA PHE A 129 19.20 -5.27 14.15
C PHE A 129 19.52 -5.22 15.64
N TRP A 130 18.67 -5.84 16.47
CA TRP A 130 18.76 -5.83 17.94
C TRP A 130 20.10 -6.30 18.52
N TRP A 131 20.90 -7.01 17.73
CA TRP A 131 22.19 -7.60 18.11
C TRP A 131 23.40 -6.69 17.83
N GLY A 132 23.22 -5.53 17.20
CA GLY A 132 24.32 -4.65 16.81
C GLY A 132 24.03 -3.16 17.02
N ASP A 133 25.09 -2.35 17.02
CA ASP A 133 24.95 -0.89 17.01
C ASP A 133 24.51 -0.40 15.63
N THR A 134 23.23 -0.08 15.51
CA THR A 134 22.63 0.39 14.25
C THR A 134 23.21 1.71 13.73
N CYS A 135 23.91 2.48 14.56
CA CYS A 135 24.58 3.71 14.15
C CYS A 135 25.80 3.44 13.25
N LEU A 136 26.29 2.20 13.23
CA LEU A 136 27.43 1.80 12.42
C LEU A 136 27.07 1.47 10.97
N TYR A 137 25.79 1.18 10.68
CA TYR A 137 25.36 0.85 9.32
C TYR A 137 25.28 2.11 8.45
N ARG A 138 26.13 2.17 7.43
CA ARG A 138 26.21 3.26 6.45
C ARG A 138 25.83 2.76 5.07
N LEU A 139 24.87 3.42 4.45
CA LEU A 139 24.45 3.13 3.08
C LEU A 139 25.16 4.09 2.11
N PRO A 140 25.65 3.62 0.94
CA PRO A 140 25.44 2.30 0.36
C PRO A 140 26.41 1.20 0.84
N ARG A 141 27.42 1.55 1.63
CA ARG A 141 28.53 0.64 1.99
C ARG A 141 28.04 -0.71 2.53
N ASP A 142 27.10 -0.68 3.47
CA ASP A 142 26.60 -1.85 4.19
C ASP A 142 25.28 -2.37 3.61
N ALA A 143 24.88 -1.90 2.42
CA ALA A 143 23.57 -2.20 1.83
C ALA A 143 23.30 -3.69 1.62
N ALA A 144 24.33 -4.51 1.36
CA ALA A 144 24.16 -5.96 1.22
C ALA A 144 23.84 -6.63 2.55
N LEU A 145 24.52 -6.24 3.63
CA LEU A 145 24.27 -6.77 4.98
C LEU A 145 22.89 -6.32 5.49
N VAL A 146 22.54 -5.06 5.25
CA VAL A 146 21.21 -4.52 5.57
C VAL A 146 20.12 -5.26 4.78
N ALA A 147 20.33 -5.48 3.48
CA ALA A 147 19.38 -6.22 2.64
C ALA A 147 19.19 -7.66 3.13
N GLU A 148 20.27 -8.37 3.43
CA GLU A 148 20.25 -9.74 3.93
C GLU A 148 19.44 -9.83 5.22
N GLN A 149 19.75 -9.00 6.22
CA GLN A 149 19.03 -9.01 7.50
C GLN A 149 17.55 -8.67 7.33
N ILE A 150 17.22 -7.69 6.50
CA ILE A 150 15.83 -7.31 6.22
C ILE A 150 15.06 -8.43 5.53
N LEU A 151 15.64 -9.05 4.50
CA LEU A 151 14.96 -10.09 3.73
C LEU A 151 14.86 -11.42 4.49
N MET A 152 15.77 -11.66 5.43
CA MET A 152 15.69 -12.76 6.39
C MET A 152 14.67 -12.49 7.51
N SER A 153 14.31 -11.22 7.74
CA SER A 153 13.26 -10.87 8.71
C SER A 153 11.88 -11.26 8.19
N GLY A 154 10.91 -11.41 9.10
CA GLY A 154 9.50 -11.62 8.78
C GLY A 154 8.71 -10.36 8.42
N ASP A 155 9.35 -9.18 8.36
CA ASP A 155 8.65 -7.90 8.18
C ASP A 155 8.49 -7.54 6.70
N VAL A 156 7.28 -7.76 6.18
CA VAL A 156 6.88 -7.44 4.80
C VAL A 156 7.14 -5.97 4.43
N THR A 157 6.94 -5.06 5.37
CA THR A 157 7.16 -3.61 5.16
C THR A 157 8.62 -3.32 4.90
N SER A 158 9.51 -3.97 5.66
CA SER A 158 10.95 -3.85 5.49
C SER A 158 11.43 -4.41 4.15
N TRP A 159 10.84 -5.51 3.66
CA TRP A 159 11.17 -6.06 2.34
C TRP A 159 10.85 -5.09 1.22
N GLY A 160 9.64 -4.51 1.25
CA GLY A 160 9.22 -3.52 0.25
C GLY A 160 10.18 -2.34 0.18
N TRP A 161 10.61 -1.84 1.34
CA TRP A 161 11.62 -0.78 1.41
C TRP A 161 12.98 -1.24 0.83
N ALA A 162 13.49 -2.40 1.23
CA ALA A 162 14.78 -2.90 0.74
C ALA A 162 14.78 -3.07 -0.79
N LEU A 163 13.72 -3.65 -1.34
CA LEU A 163 13.55 -3.90 -2.77
C LEU A 163 13.29 -2.64 -3.59
N GLN A 164 12.88 -1.53 -2.98
CA GLN A 164 12.71 -0.24 -3.67
C GLN A 164 13.91 0.67 -3.53
N THR A 165 14.59 0.64 -2.38
CA THR A 165 15.61 1.64 -2.03
C THR A 165 17.04 1.14 -2.18
N LEU A 166 17.32 -0.15 -1.93
CA LEU A 166 18.71 -0.62 -1.90
C LEU A 166 19.27 -0.83 -3.32
N PRO A 167 20.60 -0.65 -3.50
CA PRO A 167 21.25 -0.81 -4.80
C PRO A 167 21.06 -2.20 -5.39
N SER A 168 20.84 -2.27 -6.70
CA SER A 168 20.69 -3.55 -7.42
C SER A 168 21.89 -4.48 -7.22
N ALA A 169 23.10 -3.93 -7.05
CA ALA A 169 24.30 -4.71 -6.75
C ALA A 169 24.24 -5.40 -5.37
N ALA A 170 23.67 -4.74 -4.36
CA ALA A 170 23.47 -5.32 -3.04
C ALA A 170 22.45 -6.47 -3.09
N LEU A 171 21.31 -6.22 -3.75
CA LEU A 171 20.26 -7.24 -3.93
C LEU A 171 20.77 -8.47 -4.70
N LYS A 172 21.53 -8.26 -5.78
CA LYS A 172 22.18 -9.35 -6.54
C LYS A 172 23.17 -10.15 -5.70
N ARG A 173 23.83 -9.54 -4.72
CA ARG A 173 24.74 -10.24 -3.81
C ARG A 173 23.94 -11.13 -2.85
N VAL A 174 22.89 -10.58 -2.25
CA VAL A 174 22.03 -11.32 -1.31
C VAL A 174 21.27 -12.46 -1.99
N ALA A 175 20.84 -12.31 -3.24
CA ALA A 175 20.21 -13.38 -4.00
C ALA A 175 21.13 -14.61 -4.24
N LYS A 176 22.44 -14.47 -4.02
CA LYS A 176 23.41 -15.58 -4.12
C LYS A 176 23.71 -16.24 -2.76
N THR A 177 23.13 -15.71 -1.68
CA THR A 177 23.33 -16.23 -0.34
C THR A 177 22.59 -17.58 -0.21
N PRO A 178 23.27 -18.67 0.23
CA PRO A 178 22.67 -20.01 0.27
C PRO A 178 21.48 -20.18 1.24
N HIS A 179 21.43 -19.36 2.29
CA HIS A 179 20.44 -19.48 3.36
C HIS A 179 19.25 -18.52 3.19
N LEU A 180 19.18 -17.79 2.07
CA LEU A 180 18.04 -16.95 1.77
C LEU A 180 16.86 -17.83 1.29
N PRO A 181 15.65 -17.67 1.85
CA PRO A 181 14.48 -18.44 1.40
C PRO A 181 14.20 -18.23 -0.10
N GLU A 182 13.75 -19.29 -0.78
CA GLU A 182 13.50 -19.28 -2.22
C GLU A 182 12.52 -18.17 -2.65
N ASP A 183 11.44 -17.99 -1.90
CA ASP A 183 10.47 -16.90 -2.13
C ASP A 183 11.13 -15.51 -2.13
N ARG A 184 12.15 -15.30 -1.28
CA ARG A 184 12.88 -14.02 -1.22
C ARG A 184 13.82 -13.86 -2.42
N CYS A 185 14.44 -14.93 -2.89
CA CYS A 185 15.20 -14.92 -4.14
C CYS A 185 14.31 -14.53 -5.33
N LEU A 186 13.10 -15.09 -5.41
CA LEU A 186 12.10 -14.75 -6.44
C LEU A 186 11.70 -13.28 -6.36
N MET A 187 11.38 -12.78 -5.16
CA MET A 187 11.05 -11.36 -4.95
C MET A 187 12.17 -10.42 -5.41
N ILE A 188 13.44 -10.74 -5.10
CA ILE A 188 14.58 -9.94 -5.57
C ILE A 188 14.64 -9.94 -7.09
N ARG A 189 14.50 -11.12 -7.72
CA ARG A 189 14.56 -11.25 -9.18
C ARG A 189 13.49 -10.40 -9.85
N ASP A 190 12.25 -10.51 -9.39
CA ASP A 190 11.12 -9.79 -9.97
C ASP A 190 11.30 -8.27 -9.80
N ALA A 191 11.73 -7.83 -8.62
CA ALA A 191 12.04 -6.41 -8.37
C ALA A 191 13.16 -5.88 -9.27
N LEU A 192 14.22 -6.68 -9.50
CA LEU A 192 15.31 -6.30 -10.41
C LEU A 192 14.84 -6.21 -11.86
N THR A 193 13.97 -7.12 -12.31
CA THR A 193 13.37 -7.08 -13.65
C THR A 193 12.49 -5.85 -13.85
N SER A 194 11.66 -5.50 -12.86
CA SER A 194 10.83 -4.29 -12.90
C SER A 194 11.66 -3.01 -12.99
N ARG A 195 12.83 -2.96 -12.36
CA ARG A 195 13.75 -1.81 -12.45
C ARG A 195 14.36 -1.63 -13.85
N THR A 196 14.62 -2.72 -14.57
CA THR A 196 15.18 -2.66 -15.92
C THR A 196 14.17 -2.33 -17.01
N GLY A 197 12.88 -2.67 -16.79
CA GLY A 197 11.80 -2.44 -17.76
C GLY A 197 11.27 -1.01 -17.82
N GLY A 198 11.66 -0.12 -16.89
CA GLY A 198 11.23 1.29 -16.83
C GLY A 198 12.15 2.30 -17.53
N THR A 199 13.12 1.82 -18.31
CA THR A 199 14.11 2.67 -19.03
C THR A 199 13.80 2.79 -20.54
N GLY A 200 12.53 2.74 -20.91
CA GLY A 200 12.03 2.89 -22.29
C GLY A 200 11.25 4.18 -22.47
#